data_AF-A0A9D9W121-F1
#
_entry.id   AF-A0A9D9W121-F1
#
_cell.length_a   1.000
_cell.length_b   1.000
_cell.length_c   1.000
_cell.angle_alpha   90.00
_cell.angle_beta   90.00
_cell.angle_gamma   90.00
#
_symmetry.space_group_name_H-M   'P 1'
#
loop_
_entity.id
_entity.type
_entity.pdbx_description
1 polymer ?
#
loop_
_entity_poly.entity_id
_entity_poly.type
_entity_poly.pdbx_seq_one_letter_code
_entity_poly.pdbx_strand_id
1 'polypeptide(L)'
;MSINVKKESLVKEIQQQFSILYPFLKIEFLKKSLTERRTVKGMYAMPHEMFHTICSVNSSGTIPVDENLTVAEMEMGFKKQFGVNMQVYRKSGNVWIETTLTDKWTLKKQNQEGEQMSKPNVSGKATSSGISFYDENNPPGQETE
;
A
#
# COMPACT_ATOMS: atom_id res chain seq x y z
N MET A 1 3.00 6.86 -17.26
CA MET A 1 3.82 7.68 -16.33
C MET A 1 5.21 7.05 -16.21
N SER A 2 6.14 7.62 -15.44
CA SER A 2 7.43 6.98 -15.21
C SER A 2 8.08 7.38 -13.88
N ILE A 3 8.97 6.52 -13.38
CA ILE A 3 9.84 6.81 -12.23
C ILE A 3 11.25 7.03 -12.76
N ASN A 4 11.85 8.15 -12.37
CA ASN A 4 13.20 8.51 -12.75
C ASN A 4 14.17 8.19 -11.62
N VAL A 5 15.18 7.39 -11.95
CA VAL A 5 16.28 7.01 -11.06
C VAL A 5 17.55 7.67 -11.59
N LYS A 6 18.24 8.42 -10.73
CA LYS A 6 19.57 8.97 -11.01
C LYS A 6 20.58 8.28 -10.11
N LYS A 7 21.86 8.30 -10.50
CA LYS A 7 22.94 7.69 -9.73
C LYS A 7 22.97 8.21 -8.30
N GLU A 8 22.75 9.50 -8.12
CA GLU A 8 22.77 10.19 -6.83
C GLU A 8 21.41 10.19 -6.13
N SER A 9 20.37 9.56 -6.71
CA SER A 9 19.05 9.50 -6.09
C SER A 9 19.13 8.79 -4.75
N LEU A 10 18.47 9.36 -3.75
CA LEU A 10 18.22 8.69 -2.49
C LEU A 10 17.08 7.69 -2.65
N VAL A 11 17.14 6.59 -1.89
CA VAL A 11 16.07 5.59 -1.84
C VAL A 11 14.70 6.23 -1.63
N LYS A 12 14.60 7.19 -0.70
CA LYS A 12 13.34 7.89 -0.41
C LYS A 12 12.74 8.63 -1.60
N GLU A 13 13.57 9.16 -2.50
CA GLU A 13 13.10 9.96 -3.63
C GLU A 13 12.41 9.07 -4.66
N ILE A 14 12.90 7.85 -4.85
CA ILE A 14 12.31 6.86 -5.74
C ILE A 14 11.01 6.32 -5.12
N GLN A 15 11.02 6.05 -3.81
CA GLN A 15 9.83 5.66 -3.06
C GLN A 15 8.72 6.73 -3.16
N GLN A 16 9.08 8.00 -2.98
CA GLN A 16 8.15 9.13 -3.09
C GLN A 16 7.57 9.28 -4.49
N GLN A 17 8.39 9.15 -5.54
CA GLN A 17 7.88 9.17 -6.92
C GLN A 17 6.81 8.10 -7.14
N PHE A 18 7.02 6.88 -6.64
CA PHE A 18 6.03 5.81 -6.73
C PHE A 18 4.74 6.13 -5.94
N SER A 19 4.87 6.57 -4.68
CA SER A 19 3.70 6.87 -3.84
C SER A 19 2.92 8.11 -4.28
N ILE A 20 3.52 9.03 -5.03
CA ILE A 20 2.77 10.12 -5.69
C ILE A 20 1.83 9.56 -6.76
N LEU A 21 2.26 8.54 -7.50
CA LEU A 21 1.45 7.88 -8.53
C LEU A 21 0.37 6.97 -7.92
N TYR A 22 0.70 6.31 -6.81
CA TYR A 22 -0.19 5.38 -6.11
C TYR A 22 -0.21 5.67 -4.60
N PRO A 23 -1.04 6.61 -4.12
CA PRO A 23 -1.03 7.09 -2.72
C PRO A 23 -1.30 6.03 -1.65
N PHE A 24 -1.91 4.90 -2.03
CA PHE A 24 -2.21 3.78 -1.13
C PHE A 24 -1.26 2.60 -1.31
N LEU A 25 -0.22 2.77 -2.11
CA LEU A 25 0.87 1.83 -2.28
C LEU A 25 2.21 2.47 -1.87
N LYS A 26 3.14 1.63 -1.43
CA LYS A 26 4.54 2.02 -1.24
C LYS A 26 5.45 0.91 -1.73
N ILE A 27 6.72 1.24 -1.91
CA ILE A 27 7.76 0.29 -2.26
C ILE A 27 8.87 0.30 -1.22
N GLU A 28 9.43 -0.87 -0.94
CA GLU A 28 10.64 -1.01 -0.14
C GLU A 28 11.69 -1.77 -0.94
N PHE A 29 12.95 -1.32 -0.91
CA PHE A 29 14.04 -2.01 -1.59
C PHE A 29 14.76 -2.95 -0.63
N LEU A 30 15.13 -4.13 -1.11
CA LEU A 30 15.90 -5.09 -0.35
C LEU A 30 17.39 -4.97 -0.70
N LYS A 31 18.24 -4.94 0.32
CA LYS A 31 19.69 -5.00 0.17
C LYS A 31 20.09 -6.37 -0.32
N LYS A 32 20.98 -6.41 -1.30
CA LYS A 32 21.64 -7.65 -1.75
C LYS A 32 22.50 -8.16 -0.59
N SER A 33 22.04 -9.21 0.09
CA SER A 33 22.79 -9.78 1.22
C SER A 33 24.07 -10.43 0.72
N LEU A 34 25.20 -10.09 1.35
CA LEU A 34 26.47 -10.83 1.20
C LEU A 34 26.78 -11.71 2.42
N THR A 35 25.98 -11.63 3.51
CA THR A 35 26.28 -12.38 4.76
C THR A 35 25.02 -12.75 5.56
N GLU A 36 25.03 -13.95 6.13
CA GLU A 36 23.88 -14.69 6.69
C GLU A 36 23.31 -14.16 8.04
N ARG A 37 23.72 -12.98 8.53
CA ARG A 37 23.32 -12.49 9.87
C ARG A 37 22.80 -11.06 9.84
N ARG A 38 21.57 -10.87 9.34
CA ARG A 38 20.86 -9.59 9.52
C ARG A 38 19.49 -9.80 10.16
N THR A 39 19.13 -8.86 11.03
CA THR A 39 17.76 -8.65 11.47
C THR A 39 16.90 -8.21 10.28
N VAL A 40 15.58 -8.36 10.35
CA VAL A 40 14.64 -7.94 9.30
C VAL A 40 14.89 -6.48 8.86
N LYS A 41 15.18 -5.59 9.82
CA LYS A 41 15.52 -4.18 9.53
C LYS A 41 16.79 -4.02 8.69
N GLY A 42 17.77 -4.91 8.86
CA GLY A 42 19.02 -4.88 8.09
C GLY A 42 18.87 -5.35 6.64
N MET A 43 17.71 -5.94 6.28
CA MET A 43 17.41 -6.42 4.94
C MET A 43 16.90 -5.32 4.00
N TYR A 44 16.30 -4.25 4.53
CA TYR A 44 15.75 -3.16 3.72
C TYR A 44 16.74 -2.00 3.58
N ALA A 45 16.70 -1.34 2.42
CA ALA A 45 17.39 -0.09 2.17
C ALA A 45 16.76 1.05 2.98
N MET A 46 17.61 1.86 3.59
CA MET A 46 17.20 2.99 4.40
C MET A 46 16.90 4.20 3.49
N PRO A 47 15.95 5.07 3.87
CA PRO A 47 15.56 6.24 3.08
C PRO A 47 16.70 7.18 2.68
N HIS A 48 17.77 7.26 3.49
CA HIS A 48 18.94 8.13 3.27
C HIS A 48 20.09 7.46 2.51
N GLU A 49 19.98 6.17 2.17
CA GLU A 49 21.00 5.51 1.35
C GLU A 49 20.86 5.96 -0.11
N MET A 50 21.99 6.08 -0.79
CA MET A 50 22.01 6.35 -2.23
C MET A 50 21.65 5.07 -2.99
N PHE A 51 20.76 5.17 -3.98
CA PHE A 51 20.24 4.01 -4.72
C PHE A 51 21.34 3.20 -5.40
N HIS A 52 22.41 3.85 -5.87
CA HIS A 52 23.54 3.15 -6.50
C HIS A 52 24.23 2.14 -5.56
N THR A 53 24.07 2.28 -4.23
CA THR A 53 24.68 1.38 -3.24
C THR A 53 23.94 0.05 -3.08
N ILE A 54 22.69 -0.03 -3.57
CA ILE A 54 21.84 -1.22 -3.44
C ILE A 54 21.52 -1.88 -4.79
N CYS A 55 21.76 -1.19 -5.91
CA CYS A 55 21.61 -1.73 -7.26
C CYS A 55 22.85 -2.55 -7.68
N SER A 56 22.72 -3.42 -8.67
CA SER A 56 23.85 -4.23 -9.17
C SER A 56 24.01 -4.29 -10.69
N VAL A 57 23.16 -3.60 -11.45
CA VAL A 57 23.25 -3.52 -12.92
C VAL A 57 23.43 -2.08 -13.36
N ASN A 58 22.40 -1.25 -13.21
CA ASN A 58 22.44 0.18 -13.53
C ASN A 58 22.09 0.99 -12.29
N SER A 59 22.66 2.20 -12.19
CA SER A 59 22.34 3.16 -11.12
C SER A 59 21.48 4.33 -11.60
N SER A 60 21.15 4.40 -12.88
CA SER A 60 20.36 5.47 -13.49
C SER A 60 19.44 4.91 -14.57
N GLY A 61 18.30 5.57 -14.79
CA GLY A 61 17.37 5.24 -15.85
C GLY A 61 15.94 5.60 -15.50
N THR A 62 15.04 5.36 -16.44
CA THR A 62 13.61 5.59 -16.27
C THR A 62 12.88 4.26 -16.31
N ILE A 63 11.99 4.03 -15.35
CA ILE A 63 11.09 2.87 -15.33
C ILE A 63 9.71 3.34 -15.79
N PRO A 64 9.13 2.74 -16.85
CA PRO A 64 7.75 3.00 -17.22
C PRO A 64 6.82 2.49 -16.12
N VAL A 65 5.82 3.30 -15.78
CA VAL A 65 4.79 2.96 -14.80
C VAL A 65 3.43 3.16 -15.47
N ASP A 66 2.67 2.07 -15.52
CA ASP A 66 1.35 1.97 -16.12
C ASP A 66 0.37 1.36 -15.12
N GLU A 67 -0.88 1.82 -15.17
CA GLU A 67 -1.92 1.38 -14.24
C GLU A 67 -2.32 -0.09 -14.40
N ASN A 68 -2.07 -0.68 -15.58
CA ASN A 68 -2.35 -2.08 -15.91
C ASN A 68 -1.16 -3.01 -15.64
N LEU A 69 0.03 -2.47 -15.35
CA LEU A 69 1.13 -3.31 -14.88
C LEU A 69 0.72 -4.01 -13.60
N THR A 70 0.99 -5.31 -13.54
CA THR A 70 0.89 -6.08 -12.31
C THR A 70 2.02 -5.70 -11.35
N VAL A 71 1.81 -5.96 -10.06
CA VAL A 71 2.87 -5.81 -9.05
C VAL A 71 4.10 -6.66 -9.43
N ALA A 72 3.88 -7.91 -9.85
CA ALA A 72 4.96 -8.80 -10.25
C ALA A 72 5.77 -8.23 -11.43
N GLU A 73 5.12 -7.66 -12.44
CA GLU A 73 5.81 -7.00 -13.56
C GLU A 73 6.60 -5.77 -13.11
N MET A 74 6.04 -4.99 -12.19
CA MET A 74 6.71 -3.81 -11.63
C MET A 74 7.99 -4.18 -10.87
N GLU A 75 7.92 -5.18 -9.99
CA GLU A 75 9.06 -5.69 -9.22
C GLU A 75 10.12 -6.32 -10.15
N MET A 76 9.67 -7.11 -11.13
CA MET A 76 10.53 -7.69 -12.16
C MET A 76 11.23 -6.62 -13.00
N GLY A 77 10.54 -5.52 -13.32
CA GLY A 77 11.10 -4.38 -14.06
C GLY A 77 12.29 -3.75 -13.33
N PHE A 78 12.13 -3.46 -12.03
CA PHE A 78 13.23 -2.98 -11.19
C PHE A 78 14.38 -3.98 -11.09
N LYS A 79 14.06 -5.27 -10.95
CA LYS A 79 15.05 -6.34 -10.90
C LYS A 79 15.86 -6.43 -12.19
N LYS A 80 15.21 -6.43 -13.35
CA LYS A 80 15.87 -6.54 -14.65
C LYS A 80 16.71 -5.31 -14.97
N GLN A 81 16.18 -4.11 -14.72
CA GLN A 81 16.84 -2.87 -15.13
C GLN A 81 17.97 -2.44 -14.18
N PHE A 82 17.80 -2.61 -12.86
CA PHE A 82 18.77 -2.12 -11.86
C PHE A 82 19.42 -3.24 -11.05
N GLY A 83 18.94 -4.48 -11.15
CA GLY A 83 19.48 -5.60 -10.36
C GLY A 83 19.10 -5.55 -8.88
N VAL A 84 18.08 -4.77 -8.51
CA VAL A 84 17.62 -4.61 -7.13
C VAL A 84 16.30 -5.35 -6.92
N ASN A 85 16.14 -6.00 -5.77
CA ASN A 85 14.84 -6.55 -5.38
C ASN A 85 14.03 -5.43 -4.69
N MET A 86 12.75 -5.35 -5.01
CA MET A 86 11.81 -4.39 -4.44
C MET A 86 10.53 -5.14 -4.09
N GLN A 87 9.85 -4.73 -3.03
CA GLN A 87 8.55 -5.24 -2.64
C GLN A 87 7.52 -4.11 -2.64
N VAL A 88 6.37 -4.34 -3.29
CA VAL A 88 5.20 -3.45 -3.20
C VAL A 88 4.37 -3.81 -1.97
N TYR A 89 4.02 -2.80 -1.19
CA TYR A 89 3.09 -2.89 -0.06
C TYR A 89 1.83 -2.08 -0.35
N ARG A 90 0.70 -2.56 0.14
CA ARG A 90 -0.60 -1.88 0.07
C ARG A 90 -1.06 -1.45 1.46
N LYS A 91 -1.67 -0.27 1.56
CA LYS A 91 -2.28 0.21 2.80
C LYS A 91 -3.56 -0.58 3.11
N SER A 92 -3.77 -0.94 4.37
CA SER A 92 -4.97 -1.61 4.87
C SER A 92 -5.30 -1.03 6.24
N GLY A 93 -6.26 -0.09 6.31
CA GLY A 93 -6.47 0.74 7.48
C GLY A 93 -5.19 1.52 7.84
N ASN A 94 -4.64 1.25 9.02
CA ASN A 94 -3.44 1.90 9.53
C ASN A 94 -2.14 1.10 9.31
N VAL A 95 -2.21 -0.06 8.67
CA VAL A 95 -1.04 -0.93 8.43
C VAL A 95 -0.70 -1.03 6.94
N TRP A 96 0.55 -1.38 6.64
CA TRP A 96 1.02 -1.69 5.30
C TRP A 96 1.23 -3.20 5.21
N ILE A 97 0.61 -3.84 4.23
CA ILE A 97 0.68 -5.30 4.04
C ILE A 97 1.38 -5.62 2.72
N GLU A 98 2.09 -6.75 2.70
CA GLU A 98 2.72 -7.27 1.48
C GLU A 98 1.67 -7.67 0.46
N THR A 99 2.02 -7.52 -0.81
CA THR A 99 1.13 -7.84 -1.93
C THR A 99 1.45 -9.19 -2.57
N THR A 100 2.36 -10.00 -1.99
CA THR A 100 2.87 -11.28 -2.52
C THR A 100 1.77 -12.26 -2.95
N LEU A 101 0.66 -12.36 -2.20
CA LEU A 101 -0.45 -13.26 -2.54
C LEU A 101 -1.38 -12.71 -3.65
N THR A 102 -1.15 -11.47 -4.06
CA THR A 102 -1.97 -10.68 -4.97
C THR A 102 -1.10 -9.94 -5.99
N ASP A 103 0.11 -10.44 -6.23
CA ASP A 103 1.12 -9.82 -7.08
C ASP A 103 0.70 -9.79 -8.57
N LYS A 104 -0.20 -10.69 -8.96
CA LYS A 104 -0.91 -10.71 -10.25
C LYS A 104 -1.93 -9.60 -10.43
N TRP A 105 -2.26 -8.83 -9.39
CA TRP A 105 -3.16 -7.69 -9.53
C TRP A 105 -2.41 -6.49 -10.08
N THR A 106 -3.12 -5.68 -10.86
CA THR A 106 -2.58 -4.43 -11.39
C THR A 106 -2.32 -3.43 -10.29
N LEU A 107 -1.36 -2.52 -10.51
CA LEU A 107 -1.07 -1.41 -9.60
C LEU A 107 -2.33 -0.57 -9.34
N LYS A 108 -3.16 -0.35 -10.36
CA LYS A 108 -4.46 0.33 -10.21
C LYS A 108 -5.35 -0.38 -9.20
N LYS A 109 -5.55 -1.68 -9.37
CA LYS A 109 -6.44 -2.48 -8.52
C LYS A 109 -5.94 -2.48 -7.08
N GLN A 110 -4.64 -2.72 -6.88
CA GLN A 110 -4.04 -2.66 -5.55
C GLN A 110 -4.23 -1.27 -4.90
N ASN A 111 -4.01 -0.18 -5.65
CA ASN A 111 -4.19 1.16 -5.10
C ASN A 111 -5.66 1.43 -4.71
N GLN A 112 -6.62 1.00 -5.53
CA GLN A 112 -8.06 1.14 -5.25
C GLN A 112 -8.48 0.36 -4.00
N GLU A 113 -7.99 -0.85 -3.82
CA GLU A 113 -8.25 -1.67 -2.62
C GLU A 113 -7.64 -1.03 -1.37
N GLY A 114 -6.46 -0.45 -1.50
CA GLY A 114 -5.83 0.29 -0.40
C GLY A 114 -6.59 1.55 -0.02
N GLU A 115 -7.16 2.25 -1.00
CA GLU A 115 -8.05 3.39 -0.79
C GLU A 115 -9.31 2.97 -0.03
N GLN A 116 -9.99 1.92 -0.50
CA GLN A 116 -11.22 1.42 0.12
C GLN A 116 -11.01 1.03 1.58
N MET A 117 -9.92 0.32 1.88
CA MET A 117 -9.59 -0.09 3.25
C MET A 117 -9.09 1.06 4.14
N SER A 118 -8.76 2.21 3.55
CA SER A 118 -8.34 3.41 4.29
C SER A 118 -9.51 4.35 4.60
N LYS A 119 -10.69 4.14 4.01
CA LYS A 119 -11.88 4.93 4.31
C LYS A 119 -12.38 4.57 5.72
N PRO A 120 -12.66 5.56 6.58
CA PRO A 120 -13.28 5.29 7.87
C PRO A 120 -14.64 4.61 7.63
N ASN A 121 -14.91 3.52 8.37
CA ASN A 121 -16.22 2.89 8.37
C ASN A 121 -17.26 3.88 8.91
N VAL A 122 -18.02 4.53 8.02
CA VAL A 122 -19.20 5.32 8.40
C VAL A 122 -20.40 4.41 8.67
N SER A 123 -20.18 3.24 9.27
CA SER A 123 -21.20 2.31 9.73
C SER A 123 -21.32 2.39 11.25
N GLY A 124 -21.94 3.48 11.70
CA GLY A 124 -22.18 3.79 13.10
C GLY A 124 -23.15 4.94 13.24
N LYS A 125 -24.31 4.87 12.58
CA LYS A 125 -25.46 5.69 13.00
C LYS A 125 -25.88 5.22 14.39
N ALA A 126 -25.36 5.87 15.43
CA ALA A 126 -26.04 5.94 16.71
C ALA A 126 -27.30 6.79 16.52
N THR A 127 -28.42 6.19 16.14
CA THR A 127 -29.74 6.78 16.36
C THR A 127 -30.26 6.27 17.70
N SER A 128 -29.80 6.91 18.78
CA SER A 128 -30.43 6.82 20.09
C SER A 128 -30.76 8.23 20.55
N SER A 129 -31.89 8.77 20.08
CA SER A 129 -32.65 9.82 20.76
C SER A 129 -33.99 9.94 20.04
N GLY A 130 -35.05 9.45 20.69
CA GLY A 130 -36.43 9.76 20.31
C GLY A 130 -37.33 8.56 20.07
N ILE A 131 -37.61 7.75 21.12
CA ILE A 131 -38.95 7.21 21.30
C ILE A 131 -39.37 7.48 22.75
N SER A 132 -40.44 8.26 22.85
CA SER A 132 -41.09 8.78 24.03
C SER A 132 -41.73 7.67 24.88
N PHE A 133 -41.81 7.96 26.17
CA PHE A 133 -42.42 7.18 27.24
C PHE A 133 -43.90 6.85 26.97
N TYR A 134 -44.31 5.70 27.51
CA TYR A 134 -45.67 5.18 27.59
C TYR A 134 -46.68 6.24 28.08
N ASP A 135 -47.87 6.26 27.48
CA ASP A 135 -49.04 7.01 27.96
C ASP A 135 -49.88 6.08 28.87
N GLU A 136 -49.97 6.42 30.15
CA GLU A 136 -50.70 5.65 31.18
C GLU A 136 -52.23 5.80 31.10
N ASN A 137 -52.79 6.54 30.14
CA ASN A 137 -54.23 6.83 30.09
C ASN A 137 -55.04 6.05 29.04
N ASN A 138 -54.52 4.98 28.44
CA ASN A 138 -55.27 4.21 27.43
C ASN A 138 -55.06 2.69 27.51
N PRO A 139 -55.90 1.94 28.24
CA PRO A 139 -55.86 0.48 28.21
C PRO A 139 -56.59 -0.07 26.97
N PRO A 140 -55.99 -1.01 26.19
CA PRO A 140 -56.70 -1.67 25.11
C PRO A 140 -57.66 -2.73 25.65
N GLY A 141 -58.96 -2.55 25.36
CA GLY A 141 -60.00 -3.56 25.55
C GLY A 141 -59.79 -4.77 24.64
N GLN A 142 -60.02 -5.95 25.19
CA GLN A 142 -60.09 -7.21 24.46
C GLN A 142 -61.55 -7.44 24.05
N GLU A 143 -61.84 -7.31 22.77
CA GLU A 143 -62.95 -8.01 22.11
C GLU A 143 -62.35 -9.19 21.34
N THR A 144 -62.73 -10.39 21.73
CA THR A 144 -62.78 -11.55 20.83
C THR A 144 -64.08 -12.28 21.12
N GLU A 145 -64.82 -12.54 20.04
CA GLU A 145 -66.09 -13.26 19.95
C GLU A 145 -66.11 -14.63 20.65
#